data_AF-A0A2V7XFI0-F1
#
_entry.id   AF-A0A2V7XFI0-F1
#
_cell.length_a   1.000
_cell.length_b   1.000
_cell.length_c   1.000
_cell.angle_alpha   90.00
_cell.angle_beta   90.00
_cell.angle_gamma   90.00
#
_symmetry.space_group_name_H-M   'P 1'
#
loop_
_entity.id
_entity.type
_entity.pdbx_description
1 polymer ?
#
loop_
_entity_poly.entity_id
_entity_poly.type
_entity_poly.pdbx_seq_one_letter_code
_entity_poly.pdbx_strand_id
1 'polypeptide(L)'
;MTIFDRRRLPASVFKLDIERMREGWYSDKYFINIARTLAELAARGYRFGGTAPDLSDIDVDLRSIDVGNVEVEMQWFPRRQPSTVVVGVDKALAMLRECTGYFEEARFVNTFERMEVWAVHDGSEAPYDGDVLSVTPVMRVRGRYRDFAILETPTL
;
A
#
# COMPACT_ATOMS: atom_id res chain seq x y z
N MET A 1 -4.15 -16.63 -18.75
CA MET A 1 -3.57 -16.08 -17.51
C MET A 1 -2.56 -15.03 -17.92
N THR A 2 -2.52 -13.91 -17.20
CA THR A 2 -1.67 -12.74 -17.47
C THR A 2 -0.20 -13.12 -17.70
N ILE A 3 0.29 -14.18 -17.05
CA ILE A 3 1.65 -14.70 -17.28
C ILE A 3 1.91 -15.19 -18.72
N PHE A 4 0.90 -15.64 -19.45
CA PHE A 4 1.04 -16.21 -20.80
C PHE A 4 1.04 -15.14 -21.90
N ASP A 5 0.19 -14.12 -21.79
CA ASP A 5 0.07 -13.07 -22.79
C ASP A 5 0.71 -11.73 -22.38
N ARG A 6 1.14 -11.63 -21.12
CA ARG A 6 1.73 -10.44 -20.48
C ARG A 6 0.83 -9.22 -20.52
N ARG A 7 -0.50 -9.41 -20.52
CA ARG A 7 -1.49 -8.32 -20.56
C ARG A 7 -2.28 -8.24 -19.25
N ARG A 8 -2.19 -7.10 -18.57
CA ARG A 8 -2.98 -6.78 -17.37
C ARG A 8 -4.46 -6.58 -17.73
N LEU A 9 -5.36 -7.04 -16.87
CA LEU A 9 -6.78 -6.72 -17.00
C LEU A 9 -7.05 -5.25 -16.62
N PRO A 10 -7.89 -4.52 -17.37
CA PRO A 10 -8.24 -3.15 -17.02
C PRO A 10 -9.18 -3.10 -15.82
N ALA A 11 -9.15 -1.99 -15.06
CA ALA A 11 -9.94 -1.79 -13.85
C ALA A 11 -11.45 -2.00 -14.07
N SER A 12 -11.98 -1.63 -15.25
CA SER A 12 -13.39 -1.79 -15.63
C SER A 12 -13.90 -3.23 -15.65
N VAL A 13 -13.00 -4.23 -15.69
CA VAL A 13 -13.37 -5.65 -15.54
C VAL A 13 -13.80 -5.94 -14.12
N PHE A 14 -13.20 -5.26 -13.14
CA PHE A 14 -13.48 -5.43 -11.73
C PHE A 14 -14.63 -4.51 -11.35
N LYS A 15 -15.76 -5.08 -10.95
CA LYS A 15 -16.94 -4.33 -10.46
C LYS A 15 -16.69 -3.80 -9.04
N LEU A 16 -15.72 -2.88 -8.91
CA LEU A 16 -15.31 -2.29 -7.65
C LEU A 16 -16.33 -1.22 -7.21
N ASP A 17 -16.74 -1.25 -5.94
CA ASP A 17 -17.49 -0.18 -5.31
C ASP A 17 -16.51 0.92 -4.88
N ILE A 18 -16.03 1.69 -5.87
CA ILE A 18 -14.96 2.68 -5.72
C ILE A 18 -15.32 3.72 -4.66
N GLU A 19 -16.59 4.15 -4.62
CA GLU A 19 -17.06 5.18 -3.69
C GLU A 19 -16.88 4.72 -2.24
N ARG A 20 -17.44 3.55 -1.89
CA ARG A 20 -17.31 3.01 -0.52
C ARG A 20 -15.90 2.58 -0.18
N MET A 21 -15.11 2.12 -1.15
CA MET A 21 -13.69 1.80 -0.94
C MET A 21 -12.89 3.04 -0.54
N ARG A 22 -13.08 4.17 -1.22
CA ARG A 22 -12.42 5.46 -0.87
C ARG A 22 -12.83 5.96 0.52
N GLU A 23 -14.03 5.64 0.98
CA GLU A 23 -14.50 5.94 2.33
C GLU A 23 -13.98 4.97 3.40
N GLY A 24 -13.27 3.91 3.00
CA GLY A 24 -12.74 2.89 3.90
C GLY A 24 -13.76 1.86 4.38
N TRP A 25 -14.91 1.71 3.70
CA TRP A 25 -15.98 0.78 4.09
C TRP A 25 -15.52 -0.69 4.17
N TYR A 26 -14.56 -1.07 3.34
CA TYR A 26 -13.98 -2.42 3.28
C TYR A 26 -12.64 -2.54 4.01
N SER A 27 -12.33 -1.58 4.88
CA SER A 27 -11.08 -1.51 5.63
C SER A 27 -11.32 -1.73 7.11
N ASP A 28 -10.34 -2.31 7.78
CA ASP A 28 -10.33 -2.32 9.24
C ASP A 28 -10.26 -0.89 9.79
N LYS A 29 -11.00 -0.66 10.88
CA LYS A 29 -11.18 0.69 11.43
C LYS A 29 -9.87 1.37 11.83
N TYR A 30 -8.85 0.60 12.22
CA TYR A 30 -7.57 1.16 12.64
C TYR A 30 -6.81 1.83 11.49
N PHE A 31 -6.90 1.33 10.26
CA PHE A 31 -6.29 2.00 9.10
C PHE A 31 -6.92 3.36 8.83
N ILE A 32 -8.25 3.46 8.95
CA ILE A 32 -8.96 4.72 8.81
C ILE A 32 -8.50 5.72 9.89
N ASN A 33 -8.33 5.25 11.12
CA ASN A 33 -7.85 6.09 12.22
C ASN A 33 -6.41 6.55 11.98
N ILE A 34 -5.52 5.66 11.53
CA ILE A 34 -4.12 5.98 11.23
C ILE A 34 -4.03 7.00 10.09
N ALA A 35 -4.74 6.79 8.99
CA ALA A 35 -4.77 7.73 7.87
C ALA A 35 -5.23 9.13 8.31
N ARG A 36 -6.27 9.21 9.15
CA ARG A 36 -6.75 10.47 9.75
C ARG A 36 -5.70 11.12 10.66
N THR A 37 -5.07 10.35 11.54
CA THR A 37 -4.01 10.85 12.42
C THR A 37 -2.85 11.42 11.61
N LEU A 38 -2.39 10.71 10.57
CA LEU A 38 -1.30 11.18 9.72
C LEU A 38 -1.68 12.42 8.91
N ALA A 39 -2.93 12.52 8.44
CA ALA A 39 -3.41 13.72 7.77
C ALA A 39 -3.40 14.94 8.71
N GLU A 40 -3.87 14.78 9.95
CA GLU A 40 -3.85 15.85 10.96
C GLU A 40 -2.42 16.27 11.32
N LEU A 41 -1.51 15.31 11.49
CA LEU A 41 -0.10 15.60 11.79
C LEU A 41 0.57 16.38 10.65
N ALA A 42 0.26 16.07 9.40
CA ALA A 42 0.77 16.83 8.27
C ALA A 42 0.17 18.24 8.19
N ALA A 43 -1.13 18.40 8.46
CA ALA A 43 -1.77 19.71 8.49
C ALA A 43 -1.12 20.63 9.56
N ARG A 44 -0.65 20.05 10.66
CA ARG A 44 0.08 20.75 11.73
C ARG A 44 1.59 20.92 11.45
N GLY A 45 2.11 20.33 10.38
CA GLY A 45 3.55 20.30 10.12
C GLY A 45 4.35 19.59 11.22
N TYR A 46 3.74 18.60 11.90
CA TYR A 46 4.36 17.91 13.03
C TYR A 46 5.61 17.13 12.59
N ARG A 47 6.71 17.36 13.31
CA ARG A 47 7.99 16.67 13.14
C ARG A 47 8.23 15.71 14.28
N PHE A 48 9.01 14.66 14.04
CA PHE A 48 9.36 13.71 15.08
C PHE A 48 10.20 14.40 16.17
N GLY A 49 9.65 14.47 17.38
CA GLY A 49 10.28 15.13 18.53
C GLY A 49 11.01 14.19 19.49
N GLY A 50 11.09 12.89 19.17
CA GLY A 50 11.70 11.88 20.01
C GLY A 50 13.17 11.60 19.69
N THR A 51 13.72 10.58 20.33
CA THR A 51 15.00 9.97 20.00
C THR A 51 14.78 8.51 19.61
N ALA A 52 15.63 7.98 18.73
CA ALA A 52 15.63 6.56 18.37
C ALA A 52 17.09 6.06 18.38
N PRO A 53 17.61 5.59 19.54
CA PRO A 53 18.98 5.11 19.65
C PRO A 53 19.31 3.96 18.68
N ASP A 54 18.31 3.12 18.38
CA ASP A 54 18.43 1.99 17.45
C ASP A 54 18.58 2.41 15.98
N LEU A 55 18.42 3.71 15.70
CA LEU A 55 18.61 4.33 14.38
C LEU A 55 19.83 5.27 14.38
N SER A 56 20.75 5.12 15.33
CA SER A 56 21.93 5.97 15.43
C SER A 56 22.98 5.74 14.34
N ASP A 57 22.88 4.62 13.64
CA ASP A 57 23.75 4.19 12.55
C ASP A 57 23.23 4.62 11.16
N ILE A 58 21.98 5.09 11.06
CA ILE A 58 21.44 5.65 9.81
C ILE A 58 21.68 7.16 9.72
N ASP A 59 22.12 7.62 8.55
CA ASP A 59 22.38 9.05 8.27
C ASP A 59 21.06 9.80 8.00
N VAL A 60 20.20 9.89 9.02
CA VAL A 60 18.90 10.55 8.96
C VAL A 60 18.72 11.47 10.17
N ASP A 61 18.54 12.78 9.94
CA ASP A 61 18.10 13.69 11.00
C ASP A 61 16.63 13.41 11.32
N LEU A 62 16.39 12.68 12.42
CA LEU A 62 15.05 12.29 12.84
C LEU A 62 14.11 13.49 13.03
N ARG A 63 14.64 14.67 13.41
CA ARG A 63 13.83 15.88 13.60
C ARG A 63 13.33 16.48 12.29
N SER A 64 13.92 16.09 11.16
CA SER A 64 13.48 16.51 9.82
C SER A 64 12.30 15.69 9.30
N ILE A 65 12.04 14.52 9.90
CA ILE A 65 11.01 13.58 9.43
C ILE A 65 9.64 14.24 9.44
N ASP A 66 9.02 14.28 8.25
CA ASP A 66 7.63 14.65 8.06
C ASP A 66 6.73 13.47 8.45
N VAL A 67 6.29 13.45 9.71
CA VAL A 67 5.55 12.29 10.25
C VAL A 67 4.25 12.07 9.47
N GLY A 68 3.52 13.14 9.18
CA GLY A 68 2.23 13.02 8.51
C GLY A 68 2.32 12.74 7.01
N ASN A 69 3.43 13.10 6.36
CA ASN A 69 3.68 12.83 4.94
C ASN A 69 4.69 11.68 4.72
N VAL A 70 4.94 10.84 5.72
CA VAL A 70 5.92 9.76 5.62
C VAL A 70 5.63 8.85 4.42
N GLU A 71 6.69 8.59 3.64
CA GLU A 71 6.67 7.61 2.57
C GLU A 71 7.22 6.28 3.08
N VAL A 72 6.54 5.20 2.69
CA VAL A 72 6.89 3.84 3.10
C VAL A 72 6.99 2.94 1.89
N GLU A 73 7.72 1.84 2.04
CA GLU A 73 7.61 0.69 1.14
C GLU A 73 6.80 -0.39 1.85
N MET A 74 5.76 -0.89 1.19
CA MET A 74 4.94 -2.02 1.67
C MET A 74 5.01 -3.17 0.67
N GLN A 75 5.18 -4.39 1.17
CA GLN A 75 5.34 -5.60 0.38
C GLN A 75 4.27 -6.62 0.74
N TRP A 76 3.67 -7.25 -0.27
CA TRP A 76 2.76 -8.38 -0.14
C TRP A 76 3.51 -9.64 -0.53
N PHE A 77 3.48 -10.65 0.33
CA PHE A 77 4.14 -11.94 0.09
C PHE A 77 3.31 -13.06 0.72
N PRO A 78 3.21 -14.23 0.06
CA PRO A 78 2.57 -15.39 0.65
C PRO A 78 3.48 -16.03 1.72
N ARG A 79 2.86 -16.71 2.70
CA ARG A 79 3.58 -17.48 3.72
C ARG A 79 3.28 -18.98 3.67
N ARG A 80 2.66 -19.45 2.58
CA ARG A 80 2.32 -20.86 2.39
C ARG A 80 3.49 -21.61 1.77
N GLN A 81 3.99 -22.62 2.48
CA GLN A 81 4.96 -23.57 1.95
C GLN A 81 4.30 -24.62 1.03
N PRO A 82 5.03 -25.17 0.05
CA PRO A 82 6.36 -24.71 -0.40
C PRO A 82 6.28 -23.50 -1.34
N SER A 83 5.12 -23.24 -1.93
CA SER A 83 4.88 -22.14 -2.84
C SER A 83 3.39 -21.77 -2.93
N THR A 84 3.11 -20.63 -3.56
CA THR A 84 1.77 -20.16 -3.87
C THR A 84 1.70 -19.72 -5.33
N VAL A 85 0.66 -20.16 -6.04
CA VAL A 85 0.29 -19.56 -7.33
C VAL A 85 -0.48 -18.28 -7.07
N VAL A 86 0.06 -17.17 -7.54
CA VAL A 86 -0.44 -15.82 -7.28
C VAL A 86 -1.56 -15.49 -8.26
N VAL A 87 -2.71 -15.05 -7.75
CA VAL A 87 -3.86 -14.60 -8.54
C VAL A 87 -4.52 -13.40 -7.86
N GLY A 88 -5.23 -12.56 -8.62
CA GLY A 88 -5.94 -11.40 -8.09
C GLY A 88 -5.10 -10.12 -8.01
N VAL A 89 -3.86 -10.14 -8.50
CA VAL A 89 -2.96 -8.98 -8.51
C VAL A 89 -3.56 -7.84 -9.33
N ASP A 90 -4.13 -8.14 -10.49
CA ASP A 90 -4.72 -7.11 -11.36
C ASP A 90 -5.90 -6.40 -10.67
N LYS A 91 -6.65 -7.11 -9.82
CA LYS A 91 -7.72 -6.52 -9.01
C LYS A 91 -7.16 -5.64 -7.91
N ALA A 92 -6.13 -6.08 -7.20
CA ALA A 92 -5.45 -5.28 -6.18
C ALA A 92 -4.84 -3.99 -6.78
N LEU A 93 -4.21 -4.10 -7.96
CA LEU A 93 -3.70 -2.95 -8.71
C LEU A 93 -4.82 -1.99 -9.13
N ALA A 94 -5.99 -2.49 -9.52
CA ALA A 94 -7.15 -1.65 -9.81
C ALA A 94 -7.64 -0.91 -8.56
N MET A 95 -7.66 -1.57 -7.39
CA MET A 95 -8.01 -0.91 -6.12
C MET A 95 -7.04 0.23 -5.78
N LEU A 96 -5.73 -0.03 -5.86
CA LEU A 96 -4.71 1.00 -5.64
C LEU A 96 -4.86 2.16 -6.63
N ARG A 97 -5.00 1.85 -7.93
CA ARG A 97 -5.16 2.85 -8.98
C ARG A 97 -6.35 3.78 -8.74
N GLU A 98 -7.51 3.22 -8.40
CA GLU A 98 -8.74 3.98 -8.29
C GLU A 98 -8.92 4.65 -6.92
N CYS A 99 -8.34 4.08 -5.87
CA CYS A 99 -8.69 4.43 -4.49
C CYS A 99 -7.53 5.00 -3.65
N THR A 100 -6.29 5.05 -4.16
CA THR A 100 -5.21 5.76 -3.45
C THR A 100 -5.41 7.28 -3.56
N GLY A 101 -5.52 7.94 -2.40
CA GLY A 101 -5.76 9.37 -2.32
C GLY A 101 -6.40 9.79 -1.01
N TYR A 102 -7.00 10.97 -1.03
CA TYR A 102 -7.71 11.54 0.12
C TYR A 102 -8.87 12.42 -0.35
N PHE A 103 -9.79 12.73 0.56
CA PHE A 103 -10.84 13.70 0.29
C PHE A 103 -10.37 15.09 0.69
N GLU A 104 -10.54 16.04 -0.23
CA GLU A 104 -10.48 17.46 0.03
C GLU A 104 -11.91 18.00 -0.08
N GLU A 105 -12.47 18.41 1.06
CA GLU A 105 -13.91 18.69 1.20
C GLU A 105 -14.76 17.47 0.80
N ALA A 106 -15.41 17.52 -0.37
CA ALA A 106 -16.21 16.43 -0.93
C ALA A 106 -15.59 15.81 -2.19
N ARG A 107 -14.44 16.31 -2.66
CA ARG A 107 -13.78 15.82 -3.87
C ARG A 107 -12.67 14.85 -3.50
N PHE A 108 -12.70 13.68 -4.14
CA PHE A 108 -11.58 12.75 -4.04
C PHE A 108 -10.39 13.25 -4.88
N VAL A 109 -9.23 13.38 -4.23
CA VAL A 109 -7.96 13.68 -4.87
C VAL A 109 -7.17 12.38 -4.95
N ASN A 110 -7.12 11.80 -6.15
CA ASN A 110 -6.34 10.61 -6.42
C ASN A 110 -4.85 10.96 -6.47
N THR A 111 -4.02 10.17 -5.78
CA THR A 111 -2.55 10.37 -5.71
C THR A 111 -1.76 9.17 -6.22
N PHE A 112 -2.41 8.21 -6.86
CA PHE A 112 -1.78 6.97 -7.33
C PHE A 112 -0.57 7.21 -8.25
N GLU A 113 -0.65 8.21 -9.14
CA GLU A 113 0.46 8.57 -10.06
C GLU A 113 1.72 9.08 -9.33
N ARG A 114 1.65 9.31 -8.01
CA ARG A 114 2.80 9.65 -7.16
C ARG A 114 3.43 8.43 -6.49
N MET A 115 2.86 7.24 -6.68
CA MET A 115 3.37 6.00 -6.13
C MET A 115 4.28 5.28 -7.13
N GLU A 116 5.20 4.50 -6.60
CA GLU A 116 5.91 3.46 -7.36
C GLU A 116 5.30 2.11 -7.03
N VAL A 117 4.89 1.34 -8.05
CA VAL A 117 4.22 0.05 -7.88
C VAL A 117 4.89 -1.01 -8.73
N TRP A 118 5.32 -2.09 -8.09
CA TRP A 118 5.84 -3.30 -8.74
C TRP A 118 4.93 -4.47 -8.40
N ALA A 119 4.65 -5.32 -9.37
CA ALA A 119 3.82 -6.50 -9.13
C ALA A 119 4.12 -7.59 -10.16
N VAL A 120 4.04 -8.85 -9.73
CA VAL A 120 4.09 -10.01 -10.62
C VAL A 120 2.80 -10.12 -11.43
N HIS A 121 2.78 -10.96 -12.47
CA HIS A 121 1.55 -11.23 -13.22
C HIS A 121 0.73 -12.35 -12.54
N ASP A 122 -0.59 -12.29 -12.66
CA ASP A 122 -1.44 -13.42 -12.27
C ASP A 122 -1.01 -14.72 -13.00
N GLY A 123 -0.90 -15.79 -12.22
CA GLY A 123 -0.34 -17.09 -12.60
C GLY A 123 1.13 -17.28 -12.25
N SER A 124 1.81 -16.28 -11.69
CA SER A 124 3.19 -16.43 -11.21
C SER A 124 3.26 -17.34 -9.98
N GLU A 125 4.33 -18.10 -9.83
CA GLU A 125 4.61 -18.87 -8.62
C GLU A 125 5.53 -18.09 -7.68
N ALA A 126 5.17 -18.04 -6.39
CA ALA A 126 5.95 -17.41 -5.35
C ALA A 126 6.37 -18.48 -4.32
N PRO A 127 7.64 -18.90 -4.29
CA PRO A 127 8.15 -19.85 -3.30
C PRO A 127 8.25 -19.22 -1.91
N TYR A 128 8.08 -20.05 -0.88
CA TYR A 128 8.33 -19.70 0.51
C TYR A 128 8.84 -20.93 1.26
N ASP A 129 10.03 -20.84 1.84
CA ASP A 129 10.70 -21.95 2.53
C ASP A 129 10.37 -22.04 4.03
N GLY A 130 9.68 -21.04 4.58
CA GLY A 130 9.34 -20.95 6.00
C GLY A 130 10.07 -19.84 6.77
N ASP A 131 11.13 -19.27 6.20
CA ASP A 131 11.90 -18.21 6.85
C ASP A 131 11.28 -16.83 6.61
N VAL A 132 10.85 -16.17 7.69
CA VAL A 132 10.24 -14.84 7.64
C VAL A 132 11.22 -13.74 7.24
N LEU A 133 12.53 -13.99 7.31
CA LEU A 133 13.57 -13.09 6.83
C LEU A 133 13.88 -13.29 5.33
N SER A 134 13.36 -14.36 4.73
CA SER A 134 13.56 -14.73 3.32
C SER A 134 12.20 -14.90 2.63
N VAL A 135 11.59 -13.78 2.25
CA VAL A 135 10.26 -13.76 1.62
C VAL A 135 10.34 -13.50 0.12
N THR A 136 9.31 -13.92 -0.63
CA THR A 136 9.15 -13.60 -2.05
C THR A 136 8.00 -12.61 -2.25
N PRO A 137 8.26 -11.30 -2.40
CA PRO A 137 7.22 -10.31 -2.67
C PRO A 137 6.55 -10.54 -4.03
N VAL A 138 5.21 -10.44 -4.04
CA VAL A 138 4.38 -10.54 -5.25
C VAL A 138 3.86 -9.17 -5.68
N MET A 139 3.78 -8.23 -4.74
CA MET A 139 3.49 -6.83 -4.97
C MET A 139 4.33 -5.99 -4.01
N ARG A 140 4.77 -4.83 -4.46
CA ARG A 140 5.49 -3.84 -3.69
C ARG A 140 4.99 -2.46 -4.07
N VAL A 141 4.67 -1.64 -3.09
CA VAL A 141 4.28 -0.25 -3.31
C VAL A 141 5.18 0.66 -2.50
N ARG A 142 5.55 1.79 -3.09
CA ARG A 142 6.20 2.89 -2.40
C ARG A 142 5.40 4.17 -2.60
N GLY A 143 5.17 4.89 -1.51
CA GLY A 143 4.46 6.17 -1.54
C GLY A 143 4.05 6.64 -0.17
N ARG A 144 3.29 7.73 -0.11
CA ARG A 144 2.80 8.31 1.15
C ARG A 144 1.79 7.39 1.82
N TYR A 145 2.12 6.90 3.01
CA TYR A 145 1.35 5.83 3.65
C TYR A 145 -0.14 6.18 3.86
N ARG A 146 -0.43 7.40 4.35
CA ARG A 146 -1.81 7.81 4.65
C ARG A 146 -2.75 7.80 3.43
N ASP A 147 -2.20 7.88 2.21
CA ASP A 147 -2.99 7.95 0.98
C ASP A 147 -3.46 6.56 0.53
N PHE A 148 -2.82 5.47 0.99
CA PHE A 148 -3.20 4.10 0.61
C PHE A 148 -3.41 3.14 1.79
N ALA A 149 -3.18 3.56 3.03
CA ALA A 149 -3.29 2.70 4.22
C ALA A 149 -4.67 2.01 4.32
N ILE A 150 -5.75 2.67 3.94
CA ILE A 150 -7.12 2.10 3.96
C ILE A 150 -7.32 0.96 2.94
N LEU A 151 -6.37 0.75 2.04
CA LEU A 151 -6.42 -0.29 1.02
C LEU A 151 -5.65 -1.54 1.43
N GLU A 152 -5.04 -1.59 2.61
CA GLU A 152 -4.34 -2.77 3.08
C GLU A 152 -5.29 -3.96 3.23
N THR A 153 -6.37 -3.84 4.02
CA THR A 153 -7.38 -4.91 4.16
C THR A 153 -7.93 -5.44 2.83
N PRO A 154 -8.41 -4.61 1.88
CA PRO A 154 -9.01 -5.12 0.64
C PRO A 154 -8.01 -5.66 -0.39
N THR A 155 -6.70 -5.44 -0.21
CA THR A 155 -5.65 -5.95 -1.12
C THR A 155 -4.97 -7.23 -0.64
N LEU A 156 -5.38 -7.76 0.51
CA LEU A 156 -4.90 -9.03 1.10
C LEU A 156 -5.78 -10.24 0.70
#